data_AF-A0A8X6M2I9-F1
#
_entry.id   AF-A0A8X6M2I9-F1
#
_cell.length_a   1.000
_cell.length_b   1.000
_cell.length_c   1.000
_cell.angle_alpha   90.00
_cell.angle_beta   90.00
_cell.angle_gamma   90.00
#
_symmetry.space_group_name_H-M   'P 1'
#
loop_
_entity.id
_entity.type
_entity.pdbx_description
1 polymer ?
#
loop_
_entity_poly.entity_id
_entity_poly.type
_entity_poly.pdbx_seq_one_letter_code
_entity_poly.pdbx_strand_id
1 'polypeptide(L)'
;MHLDQKACESYYLSQVQSGGGPYFHGVTSLPVKEAFYNALTNSHITNDEYTFAQLIFRSFRCKTFGDYLKLYQQLDVILLAEVFTSFRQKCMAYYNLDPCHFITVADLTWNA
;
A
#
# COMPACT_ATOMS: atom_id res chain seq x y z
N MET A 1 4.16 1.28 -1.06
CA MET A 1 3.63 -0.10 -1.07
C MET A 1 4.70 -1.13 -0.68
N HIS A 2 5.62 -1.54 -1.56
CA HIS A 2 6.69 -2.49 -1.15
C HIS A 2 7.79 -1.88 -0.27
N LEU A 3 7.92 -0.55 -0.29
CA LEU A 3 8.84 0.19 0.58
C LEU A 3 8.37 0.24 2.04
N ASP A 4 7.06 0.08 2.28
CA ASP A 4 6.45 0.27 3.59
C ASP A 4 6.41 -1.01 4.43
N GLN A 5 6.38 -2.19 3.80
CA GLN A 5 6.21 -3.45 4.53
C GLN A 5 7.44 -3.82 5.38
N LYS A 6 8.65 -3.59 4.86
CA LYS A 6 9.88 -3.79 5.64
C LYS A 6 10.21 -2.63 6.57
N ALA A 7 9.78 -1.41 6.26
CA ALA A 7 9.79 -0.32 7.23
C ALA A 7 8.89 -0.67 8.43
N CYS A 8 7.72 -1.26 8.16
CA CYS A 8 6.84 -1.85 9.17
C CYS A 8 7.51 -2.99 9.95
N GLU A 9 8.19 -3.94 9.29
CA GLU A 9 8.84 -5.07 9.96
C GLU A 9 10.06 -4.67 10.80
N SER A 10 10.98 -3.86 10.26
CA SER A 10 12.12 -3.33 11.01
C SER A 10 11.65 -2.49 12.20
N TYR A 11 10.57 -1.72 12.01
CA TYR A 11 9.94 -0.97 13.09
C TYR A 11 9.25 -1.88 14.12
N TYR A 12 8.48 -2.88 13.69
CA TYR A 12 7.83 -3.85 14.56
C TYR A 12 8.87 -4.57 15.43
N LEU A 13 10.00 -4.98 14.84
CA LEU A 13 11.12 -5.60 15.56
C LEU A 13 11.78 -4.63 16.57
N SER A 14 11.87 -3.33 16.27
CA SER A 14 12.36 -2.31 17.22
C SER A 14 11.42 -2.09 18.41
N GLN A 15 10.12 -2.25 18.21
CA GLN A 15 9.08 -2.05 19.25
C GLN A 15 8.91 -3.28 20.15
N VAL A 16 9.10 -4.50 19.61
CA VAL A 16 9.12 -5.75 20.41
C VAL A 16 10.23 -5.72 21.47
N GLN A 17 11.36 -5.06 21.18
CA GLN A 17 12.44 -4.85 22.14
C GLN A 17 12.11 -3.78 23.21
N SER A 18 11.15 -2.90 22.93
CA SER A 18 10.80 -1.73 23.76
C SER A 18 9.54 -1.91 24.61
N GLY A 19 8.87 -3.08 24.53
CA GLY A 19 7.67 -3.39 25.33
C GLY A 19 6.39 -2.67 24.88
N GLY A 20 6.36 -2.09 23.69
CA GLY A 20 5.18 -1.40 23.13
C GLY A 20 4.18 -2.38 22.51
N GLY A 21 2.89 -2.20 22.80
CA GLY A 21 1.81 -3.04 22.26
C GLY A 21 1.70 -3.03 20.72
N PRO A 22 0.94 -3.97 20.13
CA PRO A 22 1.07 -4.43 18.73
C PRO A 22 0.60 -3.45 17.64
N TYR A 23 0.32 -2.17 17.97
CA TYR A 23 -0.33 -1.23 17.05
C TYR A 23 0.54 0.01 16.80
N PHE A 24 0.70 0.37 15.51
CA PHE A 24 1.46 1.53 15.01
C PHE A 24 0.90 2.91 15.42
N HIS A 25 -0.01 2.97 16.39
CA HIS A 25 -0.62 4.20 16.89
C HIS A 25 0.26 4.96 17.90
N GLY A 26 1.31 4.33 18.44
CA GLY A 26 2.24 4.98 19.37
C GLY A 26 3.28 5.88 18.69
N VAL A 27 3.50 5.74 17.38
CA VAL A 27 4.53 6.49 16.64
C VAL A 27 3.93 7.78 16.13
N THR A 28 4.38 8.92 16.66
CA THR A 28 3.84 10.23 16.28
C THR A 28 4.59 10.90 15.12
N SER A 29 5.55 10.21 14.52
CA SER A 29 6.37 10.72 13.42
C SER A 29 6.62 9.64 12.38
N LEU A 30 7.03 10.08 11.18
CA LEU A 30 7.58 9.17 10.19
C LEU A 30 8.87 8.51 10.73
N PRO A 31 9.11 7.22 10.49
CA PRO A 31 10.39 6.59 10.77
C PRO A 31 11.55 7.29 10.06
N VAL A 32 12.77 7.09 10.57
CA VAL A 32 13.99 7.55 9.89
C VAL A 32 14.16 6.86 8.53
N LYS A 33 14.83 7.53 7.59
CA LYS A 33 14.98 7.04 6.22
C LYS A 33 15.59 5.64 6.16
N GLU A 34 16.55 5.35 7.02
CA GLU A 34 17.30 4.10 7.09
C GLU A 34 16.40 2.90 7.43
N ALA A 35 15.26 3.15 8.09
CA ALA A 35 14.27 2.12 8.40
C ALA A 35 13.51 1.65 7.14
N PHE A 36 13.51 2.43 6.06
CA PHE A 36 12.85 2.06 4.82
C PHE A 36 13.80 1.24 3.94
N TYR A 37 13.43 -0.02 3.71
CA TYR A 37 14.21 -0.97 2.92
C TYR A 37 13.32 -1.79 1.99
N ASN A 38 13.66 -1.87 0.71
CA ASN A 38 12.95 -2.69 -0.25
C ASN A 38 13.52 -4.10 -0.25
N ALA A 39 12.71 -5.09 0.14
CA ALA A 39 13.09 -6.49 0.12
C ALA A 39 13.38 -7.04 -1.28
N LEU A 40 12.60 -6.60 -2.27
CA LEU A 40 12.60 -7.16 -3.61
C LEU A 40 13.81 -6.65 -4.41
N THR A 41 14.16 -5.37 -4.23
CA THR A 41 15.29 -4.75 -4.92
C THR A 41 16.54 -4.69 -4.05
N ASN A 42 16.46 -5.15 -2.80
CA ASN A 42 17.54 -5.17 -1.83
C ASN A 42 18.21 -3.79 -1.64
N SER A 43 17.41 -2.72 -1.67
CA SER A 43 17.88 -1.33 -1.68
C SER A 43 17.12 -0.45 -0.70
N HIS A 44 17.77 0.58 -0.17
CA HIS A 44 17.11 1.64 0.59
C HIS A 44 16.35 2.59 -0.32
N ILE A 45 15.41 3.34 0.25
CA ILE A 45 14.75 4.42 -0.47
C ILE A 45 15.72 5.55 -0.81
N THR A 46 15.43 6.24 -1.90
CA THR A 46 16.12 7.46 -2.30
C THR A 46 15.74 8.64 -1.40
N ASN A 47 16.53 9.72 -1.44
CA ASN A 47 16.19 10.94 -0.71
C ASN A 47 14.88 11.56 -1.22
N ASP A 48 14.61 11.46 -2.51
CA ASP A 48 13.42 12.03 -3.13
C ASP A 48 12.16 11.29 -2.68
N GLU A 49 12.20 9.95 -2.61
CA GLU A 49 11.11 9.13 -2.07
C GLU A 49 10.82 9.44 -0.60
N TYR A 50 11.87 9.66 0.21
CA TYR A 50 11.69 10.04 1.60
C TYR A 50 11.10 11.45 1.76
N THR A 51 11.55 12.41 0.94
CA THR A 51 11.00 13.77 0.91
C THR A 51 9.53 13.75 0.50
N PHE A 52 9.18 12.89 -0.45
CA PHE A 52 7.80 12.68 -0.87
C PHE A 52 6.94 12.06 0.25
N ALA A 53 7.47 11.08 0.99
CA ALA A 53 6.79 10.50 2.15
C ALA A 53 6.52 11.56 3.24
N GLN A 54 7.49 12.43 3.52
CA GLN A 54 7.32 13.57 4.43
C GLN A 54 6.26 14.57 3.95
N LEU A 55 6.26 14.87 2.64
CA LEU A 55 5.26 15.74 2.02
C LEU A 55 3.85 15.16 2.20
N ILE A 56 3.65 13.86 1.92
CA ILE A 56 2.37 13.18 2.10
C ILE A 56 1.95 13.23 3.57
N PHE A 57 2.83 12.81 4.48
CA PHE A 57 2.56 12.79 5.92
C PHE A 57 2.06 14.15 6.42
N ARG A 58 2.71 15.24 5.99
CA ARG A 58 2.32 16.61 6.34
C ARG A 58 1.02 17.03 5.65
N SER A 59 0.87 16.75 4.36
CA SER A 59 -0.27 17.21 3.54
C SER A 59 -1.58 16.57 3.97
N PHE A 60 -1.55 15.29 4.33
CA PHE A 60 -2.70 14.54 4.85
C PHE A 60 -2.86 14.67 6.37
N ARG A 61 -2.02 15.49 7.02
CA ARG A 61 -2.06 15.75 8.47
C ARG A 61 -2.03 14.46 9.30
N CYS A 62 -1.24 13.49 8.86
CA CYS A 62 -1.02 12.25 9.60
C CYS A 62 -0.45 12.60 10.97
N LYS A 63 -1.05 12.08 12.04
CA LYS A 63 -0.55 12.27 13.40
C LYS A 63 0.36 11.13 13.81
N THR A 64 0.08 9.95 13.26
CA THR A 64 0.82 8.72 13.57
C THR A 64 1.30 8.03 12.30
N PHE A 65 2.32 7.17 12.44
CA PHE A 65 2.73 6.29 11.35
C PHE A 65 1.60 5.35 10.93
N GLY A 66 0.74 4.93 11.88
CA GLY A 66 -0.49 4.19 11.57
C GLY A 66 -1.45 4.96 10.63
N ASP A 67 -1.59 6.28 10.78
CA ASP A 67 -2.42 7.09 9.87
C ASP A 67 -1.85 7.12 8.45
N TYR A 68 -0.52 7.20 8.35
CA TYR A 68 0.19 7.14 7.08
C TYR A 68 -0.03 5.77 6.41
N LEU A 69 0.16 4.66 7.13
CA LEU A 69 -0.10 3.31 6.59
C LEU A 69 -1.56 3.14 6.15
N LYS A 70 -2.51 3.65 6.94
CA LYS A 70 -3.93 3.61 6.58
C LYS A 70 -4.22 4.37 5.29
N LEU A 71 -3.60 5.53 5.11
CA LEU A 71 -3.72 6.30 3.87
C LEU A 71 -3.24 5.49 2.66
N TYR A 72 -2.06 4.86 2.75
CA TYR A 72 -1.55 4.01 1.67
C TYR A 72 -2.49 2.84 1.37
N GLN A 73 -2.97 2.14 2.40
CA GLN A 73 -3.91 1.03 2.24
C GLN A 73 -5.21 1.47 1.55
N GLN A 74 -5.72 2.66 1.88
CA GLN A 74 -6.91 3.21 1.23
C GLN A 74 -6.64 3.56 -0.23
N LEU A 75 -5.49 4.16 -0.54
CA LEU A 75 -5.09 4.47 -1.91
C LEU A 75 -4.99 3.21 -2.76
N ASP A 76 -4.40 2.13 -2.25
CA ASP A 76 -4.29 0.86 -2.98
C ASP A 76 -5.66 0.28 -3.33
N VAL A 77 -6.61 0.33 -2.38
CA VAL A 77 -7.98 -0.14 -2.61
C VAL A 77 -8.70 0.72 -3.65
N ILE A 78 -8.55 2.06 -3.57
CA ILE A 78 -9.19 2.98 -4.51
C ILE A 78 -8.63 2.78 -5.93
N LEU A 79 -7.31 2.69 -6.08
CA LEU A 79 -6.66 2.48 -7.37
C LEU A 79 -7.06 1.13 -7.99
N LEU A 80 -7.09 0.07 -7.18
CA LEU A 80 -7.53 -1.24 -7.64
C LEU A 80 -9.01 -1.23 -8.06
N ALA A 81 -9.87 -0.57 -7.28
CA ALA A 81 -11.29 -0.45 -7.58
C ALA A 81 -11.54 0.33 -8.88
N GLU A 82 -10.78 1.41 -9.14
CA GLU A 82 -10.88 2.20 -10.36
C GLU A 82 -10.51 1.37 -11.61
N VAL A 83 -9.37 0.67 -11.55
CA VAL A 83 -8.92 -0.22 -12.63
C VAL A 83 -9.94 -1.34 -12.87
N PHE A 84 -10.41 -1.99 -11.80
CA PHE A 84 -11.37 -3.09 -11.91
C PHE A 84 -12.74 -2.63 -12.44
N THR A 85 -13.21 -1.44 -12.03
CA THR A 85 -14.46 -0.86 -12.54
C THR A 85 -14.36 -0.59 -14.04
N SER A 86 -13.25 0.01 -14.48
CA SER A 86 -12.98 0.25 -15.90
C SER A 86 -12.89 -1.05 -16.71
N PHE A 87 -12.27 -2.08 -16.13
CA PHE A 87 -12.20 -3.41 -16.73
C PHE A 87 -13.59 -4.05 -16.88
N ARG A 88 -14.40 -4.03 -15.81
CA ARG A 88 -15.78 -4.55 -15.81
C ARG A 88 -16.65 -3.89 -16.85
N GLN A 89 -16.61 -2.57 -16.96
CA GLN A 89 -17.34 -1.83 -18.00
C GLN A 89 -16.94 -2.25 -19.41
N LYS A 90 -15.63 -2.45 -19.67
CA LYS A 90 -15.14 -2.93 -20.96
C LYS A 90 -15.60 -4.36 -21.24
N CYS A 91 -15.52 -5.27 -20.27
CA CYS A 91 -15.96 -6.65 -20.45
C CYS A 91 -17.46 -6.74 -20.79
N MET A 92 -18.27 -5.96 -20.09
CA MET A 92 -19.71 -5.88 -20.38
C MET A 92 -19.99 -5.28 -21.76
N ALA A 93 -19.23 -4.26 -22.17
CA ALA A 93 -19.43 -3.61 -23.47
C ALA A 93 -18.99 -4.47 -24.68
N TYR A 94 -17.88 -5.19 -24.57
CA TYR A 94 -17.31 -5.95 -25.70
C TYR A 94 -17.75 -7.42 -25.74
N TYR A 95 -17.84 -8.06 -24.58
CA TYR A 95 -18.10 -9.50 -24.48
C TYR A 95 -19.49 -9.82 -23.92
N ASN A 96 -20.21 -8.81 -23.41
CA ASN A 96 -21.48 -9.00 -22.70
C ASN A 96 -21.34 -9.96 -21.51
N LEU A 97 -20.15 -10.02 -20.91
CA LEU A 97 -19.81 -10.85 -19.75
C LEU A 97 -19.47 -9.96 -18.56
N ASP A 98 -19.92 -10.38 -17.37
CA ASP A 98 -19.52 -9.74 -16.12
C ASP A 98 -18.32 -10.49 -15.49
N PRO A 99 -17.13 -9.86 -15.39
CA PRO A 99 -15.96 -10.48 -14.77
C PRO A 99 -16.17 -10.93 -13.33
N CYS A 100 -17.17 -10.38 -12.61
CA CYS A 100 -17.48 -10.81 -11.26
C CYS A 100 -17.99 -12.27 -11.17
N HIS A 101 -18.35 -12.90 -12.29
CA HIS A 101 -18.80 -14.29 -12.34
C HIS A 101 -17.67 -15.31 -12.60
N PHE A 102 -16.44 -14.84 -12.81
CA PHE A 102 -15.29 -15.68 -13.15
C PHE A 102 -14.22 -15.58 -12.06
N ILE A 103 -13.59 -16.72 -11.74
CA ILE A 103 -12.53 -16.75 -10.71
C ILE A 103 -11.24 -16.12 -11.24
N THR A 104 -10.98 -16.26 -12.54
CA THR A 104 -9.76 -15.74 -13.18
C THR A 104 -10.07 -15.03 -14.49
N VAL A 105 -9.17 -14.14 -14.91
CA VAL A 105 -9.26 -13.47 -16.22
C VAL A 105 -9.14 -14.49 -17.37
N ALA A 106 -8.37 -15.57 -17.19
CA ALA A 106 -8.24 -16.61 -18.20
C ALA A 106 -9.57 -17.34 -18.48
N ASP A 107 -10.33 -17.63 -17.42
CA ASP A 107 -11.66 -18.25 -17.51
C ASP A 107 -12.66 -17.31 -18.21
N LEU A 108 -12.64 -16.01 -17.86
CA LEU A 108 -13.42 -15.02 -18.60
C LEU A 108 -13.06 -14.99 -20.09
N THR A 109 -11.77 -14.96 -20.45
CA THR A 109 -11.33 -14.91 -21.86
C THR A 109 -11.69 -16.16 -22.65
N TRP A 110 -11.81 -17.31 -22.00
CA TRP A 110 -12.25 -18.54 -22.66
C TRP A 110 -13.75 -18.50 -23.04
N ASN A 111 -14.55 -17.76 -22.26
CA ASN A 111 -15.99 -17.63 -22.46
C ASN A 111 -16.40 -16.41 -23.30
N ALA A 112 -15.46 -15.51 -23.57
CA ALA A 112 -15.63 -14.24 -24.30
C ALA A 112 -15.56 -14.42 -25.82
#